data_AF-A0A931VD97-F1
#
_entry.id   AF-A0A931VD97-F1
#
_cell.length_a   1.000
_cell.length_b   1.000
_cell.length_c   1.000
_cell.angle_alpha   90.00
_cell.angle_beta   90.00
_cell.angle_gamma   90.00
#
_symmetry.space_group_name_H-M   'P 1'
#
loop_
_entity.id
_entity.type
_entity.pdbx_description
1 polymer ?
#
loop_
_entity_poly.entity_id
_entity_poly.type
_entity_poly.pdbx_seq_one_letter_code
_entity_poly.pdbx_strand_id
1 'polypeptide(L)'
;MELLIPEKGVIVMNILTPRGFLTVGGVILVLLGLLGFVVIGPTPQQSLFGDFWWFDNVENVAHLLLGVVALALVYVVRDATLEKWVTVLVGALALVVGLLNFQGEYMFGGANLESPADMVLHLVVGVWGLYAGFTGGKAPAKAA
;
A
#
# COMPACT_ATOMS: atom_id res chain seq x y z
N MET A 1 -9.27 -40.72 -24.91
CA MET A 1 -8.27 -40.27 -23.91
C MET A 1 -7.78 -38.92 -24.39
N GLU A 2 -8.50 -37.88 -24.00
CA GLU A 2 -8.21 -36.51 -24.40
C GLU A 2 -7.20 -35.95 -23.39
N LEU A 3 -6.00 -35.68 -23.87
CA LEU A 3 -4.90 -35.16 -23.07
C LEU A 3 -5.17 -33.67 -22.83
N LEU A 4 -5.76 -33.34 -21.68
CA LEU A 4 -5.89 -31.96 -21.22
C LEU A 4 -4.50 -31.42 -20.88
N ILE A 5 -3.90 -30.71 -21.83
CA ILE A 5 -2.71 -29.89 -21.60
C ILE A 5 -3.15 -28.69 -20.77
N PRO A 6 -2.60 -28.44 -19.57
CA PRO A 6 -2.88 -27.22 -18.84
C PRO A 6 -2.26 -26.05 -19.63
N GLU A 7 -3.10 -25.24 -20.27
CA GLU A 7 -2.69 -23.91 -20.71
C GLU A 7 -2.08 -23.21 -19.49
N LYS A 8 -0.88 -22.66 -19.65
CA LYS A 8 -0.11 -22.02 -18.58
C LYS A 8 -0.97 -20.92 -17.94
N GLY A 9 -1.65 -21.27 -16.85
CA GLY A 9 -2.53 -20.36 -16.13
C GLY A 9 -1.69 -19.24 -15.56
N VAL A 10 -1.81 -18.04 -16.13
CA VAL A 10 -1.32 -16.83 -15.49
C VAL A 10 -2.14 -16.65 -14.23
N ILE A 11 -1.53 -16.91 -13.07
CA ILE A 11 -2.16 -16.62 -11.79
C ILE A 11 -2.19 -15.09 -11.66
N VAL A 12 -3.33 -14.49 -12.02
CA VAL A 12 -3.58 -13.07 -11.79
C VAL A 12 -3.83 -12.87 -10.29
N MET A 13 -2.94 -12.15 -9.63
CA MET A 13 -3.12 -11.80 -8.22
C MET A 13 -4.27 -10.80 -8.07
N ASN A 14 -5.29 -11.17 -7.28
CA ASN A 14 -6.38 -10.26 -6.98
C ASN A 14 -5.95 -9.25 -5.91
N ILE A 15 -5.62 -8.04 -6.35
CA ILE A 15 -5.19 -6.91 -5.50
C ILE A 15 -6.25 -6.45 -4.50
N LEU A 16 -7.51 -6.83 -4.71
CA LEU A 16 -8.63 -6.46 -3.84
C LEU A 16 -8.82 -7.44 -2.67
N THR A 17 -7.95 -8.44 -2.50
CA THR A 17 -7.94 -9.33 -1.33
C THR A 17 -6.94 -8.84 -0.28
N PRO A 18 -7.05 -9.21 1.01
CA PRO A 18 -6.05 -8.85 2.01
C PRO A 18 -4.62 -9.24 1.60
N ARG A 19 -4.46 -10.47 1.11
CA ARG A 19 -3.17 -10.97 0.64
C ARG A 19 -2.66 -10.23 -0.61
N GLY A 20 -3.56 -9.89 -1.53
CA GLY A 20 -3.22 -9.10 -2.71
C GLY A 20 -2.78 -7.68 -2.36
N PHE A 21 -3.48 -7.04 -1.42
CA PHE A 21 -3.10 -5.74 -0.87
C PHE A 21 -1.72 -5.79 -0.22
N LEU A 22 -1.49 -6.74 0.70
CA LEU A 22 -0.19 -6.86 1.37
C LEU A 22 0.95 -7.14 0.39
N THR A 23 0.69 -7.93 -0.66
CA THR A 23 1.71 -8.25 -1.65
C THR A 23 2.01 -7.06 -2.56
N VAL A 24 0.99 -6.55 -3.27
CA VAL A 24 1.19 -5.47 -4.25
C VAL A 24 1.47 -4.15 -3.56
N GLY A 25 0.73 -3.83 -2.49
CA GLY A 25 0.96 -2.64 -1.67
C GLY A 25 2.32 -2.69 -0.99
N GLY A 26 2.76 -3.86 -0.51
CA GLY A 26 4.10 -4.05 0.03
C GLY A 26 5.20 -3.76 -1.00
N VAL A 27 5.07 -4.26 -2.23
CA VAL A 27 5.99 -3.93 -3.33
C VAL A 27 5.99 -2.43 -3.62
N ILE A 28 4.81 -1.81 -3.74
CA ILE A 28 4.69 -0.37 -4.00
C ILE A 28 5.37 0.44 -2.90
N LEU A 29 5.15 0.12 -1.63
CA LEU A 29 5.77 0.82 -0.50
C LEU A 29 7.30 0.68 -0.48
N VAL A 30 7.83 -0.51 -0.78
CA VAL A 30 9.29 -0.69 -0.93
C VAL A 30 9.81 0.18 -2.07
N LEU A 31 9.13 0.20 -3.22
CA LEU A 31 9.54 1.02 -4.36
C LEU A 31 9.46 2.51 -4.02
N LEU A 32 8.38 2.99 -3.38
CA LEU A 32 8.25 4.38 -2.96
C LEU A 32 9.32 4.77 -1.95
N GLY A 33 9.63 3.93 -0.95
CA GLY A 33 10.70 4.20 0.00
C GLY A 33 12.07 4.26 -0.66
N LEU A 34 12.38 3.37 -1.61
CA LEU A 34 13.65 3.38 -2.34
C LEU A 34 13.76 4.57 -3.30
N LEU A 35 12.71 4.82 -4.09
CA LEU A 35 12.64 5.96 -5.02
C LEU A 35 12.62 7.28 -4.26
N GLY A 36 12.05 7.31 -3.07
CA GLY A 36 12.14 8.36 -2.09
C GLY A 36 13.54 8.92 -1.88
N PHE A 37 14.53 8.03 -1.70
CA PHE A 37 15.90 8.46 -1.46
C PHE A 37 16.62 9.03 -2.69
N VAL A 38 16.16 8.73 -3.92
CA VAL A 38 16.97 8.97 -5.14
C VAL A 38 16.25 9.60 -6.34
N VAL A 39 14.92 9.50 -6.43
CA VAL A 39 14.10 10.06 -7.53
C VAL A 39 13.06 11.05 -7.00
N ILE A 40 12.31 10.68 -5.95
CA ILE A 40 11.29 11.52 -5.32
C ILE A 40 11.97 12.49 -4.33
N GLY A 41 13.19 12.16 -3.88
CA GLY A 41 14.07 13.03 -3.10
C GLY A 41 13.71 13.07 -1.61
N PRO A 42 14.71 13.21 -0.72
CA PRO A 42 14.47 13.60 0.67
C PRO A 42 14.33 15.10 0.87
N THR A 43 14.44 15.89 -0.20
CA THR A 43 14.20 17.33 -0.21
C THR A 43 13.59 17.72 -1.57
N PRO A 44 12.90 18.88 -1.66
CA PRO A 44 12.33 19.33 -2.93
C PRO A 44 13.38 19.52 -4.03
N GLN A 45 14.58 20.00 -3.67
CA GLN A 45 15.65 20.26 -4.64
C GLN A 45 16.24 18.97 -5.24
N GLN A 46 16.02 17.83 -4.57
CA GLN A 46 16.46 16.52 -5.02
C GLN A 46 15.32 15.73 -5.69
N SER A 47 14.09 16.23 -5.64
CA SER A 47 12.93 15.59 -6.26
C SER A 47 12.87 15.88 -7.76
N LEU A 48 12.55 14.85 -8.55
CA LEU A 48 12.15 15.01 -9.95
C LEU A 48 10.89 15.89 -10.09
N PHE A 49 10.06 15.95 -9.05
CA PHE A 49 8.80 16.70 -9.00
C PHE A 49 8.93 18.07 -8.32
N GLY A 50 10.13 18.43 -7.82
CA GLY A 50 10.34 19.67 -7.08
C GLY A 50 9.49 19.75 -5.80
N ASP A 51 9.02 20.96 -5.48
CA ASP A 51 8.15 21.23 -4.32
C ASP A 51 6.76 20.58 -4.44
N PHE A 52 6.39 20.02 -5.60
CA PHE A 52 5.08 19.41 -5.77
C PHE A 52 4.96 18.07 -5.03
N TRP A 53 6.04 17.28 -5.00
CA TRP A 53 6.02 15.98 -4.34
C TRP A 53 7.43 15.49 -4.03
N TRP A 54 7.71 15.31 -2.75
CA TRP A 54 8.95 14.76 -2.24
C TRP A 54 8.66 14.05 -0.92
N PHE A 55 9.56 13.18 -0.47
CA PHE A 55 9.38 12.41 0.76
C PHE A 55 10.59 12.62 1.64
N ASP A 56 10.45 13.18 2.83
CA ASP A 56 11.62 13.32 3.69
C ASP A 56 12.24 11.95 4.09
N ASN A 57 13.41 11.98 4.73
CA ASN A 57 14.09 10.75 5.12
C ASN A 57 13.24 9.87 6.06
N VAL A 58 12.40 10.45 6.90
CA VAL A 58 11.55 9.71 7.84
C VAL A 58 10.43 9.01 7.08
N GLU A 59 9.79 9.69 6.14
CA GLU A 59 8.77 9.11 5.27
C GLU A 59 9.33 7.97 4.41
N ASN A 60 10.51 8.15 3.82
CA ASN A 60 11.18 7.12 3.03
C ASN A 60 11.46 5.86 3.84
N VAL A 61 11.96 6.02 5.06
CA VAL A 61 12.18 4.91 6.00
C VAL A 61 10.85 4.26 6.38
N ALA A 62 9.81 5.04 6.65
CA ALA A 62 8.49 4.53 7.01
C ALA A 62 7.89 3.67 5.88
N HIS A 63 7.88 4.18 4.64
CA HIS A 63 7.44 3.43 3.46
C HIS A 63 8.26 2.16 3.25
N LEU A 64 9.58 2.24 3.33
CA LEU A 64 10.44 1.07 3.12
C LEU A 64 10.21 -0.01 4.19
N LEU A 65 10.15 0.37 5.47
CA LEU A 65 9.92 -0.57 6.56
C LEU A 65 8.52 -1.19 6.49
N LEU A 66 7.48 -0.39 6.27
CA LEU A 66 6.11 -0.90 6.13
C LEU A 66 5.98 -1.83 4.93
N GLY A 67 6.64 -1.52 3.81
CA GLY A 67 6.66 -2.38 2.63
C GLY A 67 7.35 -3.72 2.89
N VAL A 68 8.53 -3.71 3.51
CA VAL A 68 9.25 -4.94 3.88
C VAL A 68 8.43 -5.79 4.86
N VAL A 69 7.83 -5.16 5.88
CA VAL A 69 6.98 -5.86 6.85
C VAL A 69 5.74 -6.45 6.17
N ALA A 70 5.07 -5.71 5.30
CA ALA A 70 3.90 -6.21 4.55
C ALA A 70 4.26 -7.45 3.71
N LEU A 71 5.38 -7.41 2.98
CA LEU A 71 5.86 -8.54 2.20
C LEU A 71 6.25 -9.72 3.09
N ALA A 72 6.94 -9.48 4.22
CA ALA A 72 7.28 -10.53 5.17
C ALA A 72 6.03 -11.21 5.73
N LEU A 73 4.98 -10.44 6.05
CA LEU A 73 3.71 -10.98 6.54
C LEU A 73 3.04 -11.91 5.51
N VAL A 74 3.16 -11.64 4.20
CA VAL A 74 2.64 -12.56 3.17
C VAL A 74 3.27 -13.96 3.26
N TYR A 75 4.55 -14.05 3.63
CA TYR A 75 5.26 -15.34 3.72
C TYR A 75 5.04 -16.05 5.06
N VAL A 76 5.00 -15.27 6.14
CA VAL A 76 4.96 -15.78 7.52
C VAL A 76 3.53 -16.04 7.98
N VAL A 77 2.57 -15.18 7.61
CA VAL A 77 1.17 -15.32 8.01
C VAL A 77 0.41 -16.17 6.99
N ARG A 78 -0.25 -17.21 7.51
CA ARG A 78 -1.17 -18.08 6.75
C ARG A 78 -2.61 -18.01 7.28
N ASP A 79 -2.84 -17.22 8.34
CA ASP A 79 -4.14 -17.00 8.93
C ASP A 79 -4.87 -15.86 8.20
N ALA A 80 -5.97 -16.18 7.52
CA ALA A 80 -6.76 -15.23 6.75
C ALA A 80 -7.43 -14.14 7.62
N THR A 81 -7.74 -14.44 8.88
CA THR A 81 -8.29 -13.46 9.84
C THR A 81 -7.21 -12.45 10.20
N LEU A 82 -5.99 -12.91 10.45
CA LEU A 82 -4.86 -12.01 10.74
C LEU A 82 -4.52 -11.15 9.51
N GLU A 83 -4.43 -11.74 8.31
CA GLU A 83 -4.20 -10.98 7.06
C GLU A 83 -5.26 -9.89 6.87
N LYS A 84 -6.54 -10.21 7.10
CA LYS A 84 -7.63 -9.25 7.06
C LYS A 84 -7.39 -8.09 8.04
N TRP A 85 -7.15 -8.38 9.31
CA TRP A 85 -7.09 -7.31 10.31
C TRP A 85 -5.82 -6.47 10.19
N VAL A 86 -4.70 -7.05 9.78
CA VAL A 86 -3.50 -6.27 9.40
C VAL A 86 -3.83 -5.35 8.23
N THR A 87 -4.46 -5.86 7.18
CA THR A 87 -4.84 -5.04 6.01
C THR A 87 -5.79 -3.91 6.39
N VAL A 88 -6.79 -4.18 7.24
CA VAL A 88 -7.69 -3.15 7.78
C VAL A 88 -6.93 -2.12 8.60
N LEU A 89 -5.99 -2.54 9.46
CA LEU A 89 -5.20 -1.62 10.28
C LEU A 89 -4.33 -0.70 9.41
N VAL A 90 -3.65 -1.24 8.40
CA VAL A 90 -2.84 -0.45 7.46
C VAL A 90 -3.73 0.51 6.68
N GLY A 91 -4.88 0.05 6.17
CA GLY A 91 -5.84 0.91 5.47
C GLY A 91 -6.40 2.03 6.37
N ALA A 92 -6.73 1.72 7.62
CA ALA A 92 -7.21 2.71 8.58
C ALA A 92 -6.14 3.74 8.91
N LEU A 93 -4.88 3.31 9.13
CA LEU A 93 -3.77 4.21 9.40
C LEU A 93 -3.50 5.14 8.21
N ALA A 94 -3.44 4.59 7.00
CA ALA A 94 -3.27 5.40 5.78
C ALA A 94 -4.43 6.39 5.61
N LEU A 95 -5.67 5.99 5.87
CA LEU A 95 -6.81 6.91 5.80
C LEU A 95 -6.68 8.05 6.83
N VAL A 96 -6.27 7.75 8.07
CA VAL A 96 -6.04 8.79 9.09
C VAL A 96 -4.95 9.76 8.65
N VAL A 97 -3.82 9.26 8.13
CA VAL A 97 -2.72 10.10 7.61
C VAL A 97 -3.21 11.01 6.48
N GLY A 98 -3.95 10.45 5.51
CA GLY A 98 -4.52 11.24 4.41
C GLY A 98 -5.52 12.30 4.88
N LEU A 99 -6.34 12.00 5.90
CA LEU A 99 -7.27 12.97 6.47
C LEU A 99 -6.57 14.08 7.27
N LEU A 100 -5.47 13.78 7.97
CA LEU A 100 -4.67 14.80 8.66
C LEU A 100 -3.99 15.74 7.67
N ASN A 101 -3.60 15.25 6.50
CA ASN A 101 -2.99 16.04 5.43
C ASN A 101 -4.01 16.80 4.54
N PHE A 102 -5.30 16.71 4.85
CA PHE A 102 -6.37 17.34 4.07
C PHE A 102 -6.35 18.88 4.13
N GLN A 103 -5.84 19.45 5.22
CA GLN A 103 -5.80 20.90 5.43
C GLN A 103 -4.51 21.55 4.91
N GLY A 104 -3.60 20.77 4.34
CA GLY A 104 -2.27 21.22 3.90
C GLY A 104 -1.16 20.35 4.49
N GLU A 105 0.08 20.84 4.35
CA GLU A 105 1.26 20.19 4.90
C GLU A 105 1.10 19.89 6.40
N TYR A 106 1.51 18.69 6.81
CA TYR A 106 1.32 18.23 8.19
C TYR A 106 2.47 17.33 8.63
N MET A 107 3.00 17.57 9.83
CA MET A 107 4.03 16.71 10.42
C MET A 107 3.38 15.55 11.20
N PHE A 108 3.63 14.31 10.76
CA PHE A 108 3.14 13.11 11.45
C PHE A 108 4.26 12.11 11.69
N GLY A 109 4.47 11.70 12.95
CA GLY A 109 5.50 10.72 13.29
C GLY A 109 6.93 11.16 12.96
N GLY A 110 7.16 12.45 12.74
CA GLY A 110 8.45 13.01 12.32
C GLY A 110 8.65 13.11 10.81
N ALA A 111 7.68 12.66 10.00
CA ALA A 111 7.66 12.85 8.56
C ALA A 111 6.84 14.10 8.18
N ASN A 112 7.30 14.85 7.18
CA ASN A 112 6.56 15.92 6.53
C ASN A 112 5.67 15.35 5.44
N LEU A 113 4.36 15.58 5.53
CA LEU A 113 3.39 15.14 4.52
C LEU A 113 3.10 16.27 3.54
N GLU A 114 3.50 16.11 2.29
CA GLU A 114 3.31 17.05 1.20
C GLU A 114 1.87 17.02 0.68
N SER A 115 1.19 18.16 0.75
CA SER A 115 -0.18 18.29 0.24
C SER A 115 -0.18 18.99 -1.12
N PRO A 116 -0.93 18.49 -2.13
CA PRO A 116 -1.98 17.48 -2.03
C PRO A 116 -1.52 16.04 -2.32
N ALA A 117 -0.26 15.82 -2.68
CA ALA A 117 0.19 14.54 -3.23
C ALA A 117 0.11 13.39 -2.20
N ASP A 118 0.58 13.60 -0.98
CA ASP A 118 0.56 12.58 0.08
C ASP A 118 -0.85 12.37 0.61
N MET A 119 -1.65 13.43 0.71
CA MET A 119 -3.08 13.31 0.99
C MET A 119 -3.73 12.33 0.00
N VAL A 120 -3.55 12.53 -1.31
CA VAL A 120 -4.15 11.65 -2.32
C VAL A 120 -3.61 10.23 -2.21
N LEU A 121 -2.29 10.05 -2.10
CA LEU A 121 -1.67 8.73 -1.94
C LEU A 121 -2.27 7.97 -0.76
N HIS A 122 -2.31 8.59 0.41
CA HIS A 122 -2.74 7.97 1.65
C HIS A 122 -4.25 7.71 1.68
N LEU A 123 -5.07 8.60 1.10
CA LEU A 123 -6.51 8.36 0.95
C LEU A 123 -6.78 7.16 0.01
N VAL A 124 -6.08 7.09 -1.14
CA VAL A 124 -6.24 5.97 -2.08
C VAL A 124 -5.81 4.64 -1.45
N VAL A 125 -4.65 4.60 -0.79
CA VAL A 125 -4.16 3.41 -0.09
C VAL A 125 -5.09 3.04 1.07
N GLY A 126 -5.61 4.03 1.80
CA GLY A 126 -6.53 3.81 2.91
C GLY A 126 -7.85 3.18 2.47
N VAL A 127 -8.47 3.73 1.42
CA VAL A 127 -9.68 3.16 0.82
C VAL A 127 -9.42 1.76 0.28
N TRP A 128 -8.30 1.55 -0.43
CA TRP A 128 -7.94 0.24 -0.97
C TRP A 128 -7.75 -0.81 0.13
N GLY A 129 -7.02 -0.50 1.21
CA GLY A 129 -6.81 -1.41 2.33
C GLY A 129 -8.10 -1.77 3.05
N LEU A 130 -8.93 -0.77 3.37
CA LEU A 130 -10.23 -1.02 4.01
C LEU A 130 -11.15 -1.86 3.13
N TYR A 131 -11.23 -1.55 1.83
CA TYR A 131 -12.00 -2.35 0.87
C TYR A 131 -11.48 -3.79 0.83
N ALA A 132 -10.17 -3.99 0.67
CA ALA A 132 -9.57 -5.30 0.58
C ALA A 132 -9.81 -6.14 1.84
N GLY A 133 -9.69 -5.52 3.03
CA GLY A 133 -9.93 -6.16 4.32
C GLY A 133 -11.38 -6.60 4.56
N PHE A 134 -12.37 -5.77 4.17
CA PHE A 134 -13.78 -6.05 4.49
C PHE A 134 -14.57 -6.75 3.38
N THR A 135 -14.17 -6.58 2.12
CA THR A 135 -14.95 -7.05 0.96
C THR A 135 -14.20 -8.06 0.10
N GLY A 136 -12.86 -8.01 0.10
CA GLY A 136 -12.00 -8.80 -0.78
C GLY A 136 -12.11 -10.33 -0.71
N GLY A 137 -12.65 -10.87 0.39
CA GLY A 137 -12.77 -12.32 0.62
C GLY A 137 -14.17 -12.90 0.33
N LYS A 138 -15.16 -12.08 -0.04
CA LYS A 138 -16.50 -12.60 -0.34
C LYS A 138 -16.48 -13.14 -1.77
N ALA A 139 -16.51 -14.48 -1.91
CA ALA A 139 -16.85 -15.07 -3.20
C ALA A 139 -18.19 -14.48 -3.67
N PRO A 140 -18.37 -14.16 -4.97
CA PRO A 140 -19.67 -13.75 -5.47
C PRO A 140 -20.67 -14.85 -5.10
N ALA A 141 -21.77 -14.46 -4.44
CA ALA A 141 -22.83 -15.39 -4.11
C ALA A 141 -23.21 -16.12 -5.40
N LYS A 142 -23.14 -17.47 -5.39
CA LYS A 142 -23.68 -18.26 -6.49
C LYS A 142 -25.15 -17.84 -6.63
N ALA A 143 -25.51 -17.32 -7.80
CA ALA A 143 -26.92 -17.18 -8.16
C ALA A 143 -27.53 -18.58 -8.06
N ALA A 144 -28.57 -18.70 -7.23
CA ALA A 144 -29.36 -19.92 -7.06
C ALA A 144 -30.34 -20.09 -8.23
#